data_AF-A0A920Q2Z7-F1
#
_entry.id   AF-A0A920Q2Z7-F1
#
_cell.length_a   1.000
_cell.length_b   1.000
_cell.length_c   1.000
_cell.angle_alpha   90.00
_cell.angle_beta   90.00
_cell.angle_gamma   90.00
#
_symmetry.space_group_name_H-M   'P 1'
#
loop_
_entity.id
_entity.type
_entity.pdbx_description
1 polymer ?
#
loop_
_entity_poly.entity_id
_entity_poly.type
_entity_poly.pdbx_seq_one_letter_code
_entity_poly.pdbx_strand_id
1 'polypeptide(L)' 'MPVLGWSPDALGWMRNGRWDRATGPSAAPSFPSWPKWFDGPKDFGSLSDGLDGAGFTSIERDLVLGGNWLRLFGEVFPS' A
#
# COMPACT_ATOMS: atom_id res chain seq x y z
N MET A 1 6.81 19.28 2.15
CA MET A 1 6.25 18.76 3.41
C MET A 1 6.37 17.23 3.37
N PRO A 2 7.01 16.56 4.34
CA PRO A 2 6.99 15.10 4.39
C PRO A 2 5.56 14.62 4.66
N VAL A 3 5.12 13.57 3.98
CA VAL A 3 3.69 13.22 3.85
C VAL A 3 3.03 12.76 5.16
N LEU A 4 3.78 12.29 6.14
CA LEU A 4 3.28 11.88 7.46
C LEU A 4 4.42 12.23 8.42
N GLY A 5 4.16 12.62 9.67
CA GLY A 5 5.15 13.09 10.67
C GLY A 5 6.26 12.10 11.08
N TRP A 6 6.95 11.52 10.11
CA TRP A 6 8.02 10.54 10.21
C TRP A 6 9.32 11.19 9.76
N SER A 7 10.40 10.90 10.47
CA SER A 7 11.71 11.37 10.07
C SER A 7 12.17 10.66 8.79
N PRO A 8 12.89 11.36 7.90
CA PRO A 8 13.69 10.79 6.81
C PRO A 8 14.31 9.41 7.03
N ASP A 9 14.94 9.23 8.19
CA ASP A 9 15.68 8.02 8.54
C ASP A 9 14.75 6.81 8.74
N ALA A 10 13.52 7.04 9.18
CA ALA A 10 12.52 5.99 9.35
C ALA A 10 12.10 5.38 7.99
N LEU A 11 12.04 6.22 6.94
CA LEU A 11 11.67 5.77 5.59
C LEU A 11 12.76 4.92 4.93
N GLY A 12 14.03 5.28 5.15
CA GLY A 12 15.18 4.49 4.69
C GLY A 12 15.20 3.10 5.32
N TRP A 13 14.84 3.00 6.60
CA TRP A 13 14.78 1.74 7.33
C TRP A 13 13.64 0.82 6.82
N MET A 14 12.42 1.35 6.65
CA MET A 14 11.27 0.55 6.18
C MET A 14 11.48 -0.03 4.77
N ARG A 15 12.18 0.68 3.87
CA ARG A 15 12.40 0.22 2.48
C ARG A 15 13.51 -0.82 2.33
N ASN A 16 14.50 -0.83 3.21
CA ASN A 16 15.64 -1.74 3.08
C ASN A 16 15.36 -3.15 3.62
N GLY A 17 14.24 -3.37 4.33
CA GLY A 17 13.87 -4.68 4.88
C GLY A 17 14.91 -5.25 5.86
N ARG A 18 15.89 -4.43 6.28
CA ARG A 18 16.93 -4.79 7.23
C ARG A 18 16.58 -4.21 8.58
N TRP A 19 16.63 -5.03 9.61
CA TRP A 19 16.41 -4.63 11.00
C TRP A 19 17.56 -3.79 11.58
N ASP A 20 18.65 -3.60 10.83
CA ASP A 20 19.75 -2.72 11.20
C ASP A 20 19.47 -1.26 10.84
N ARG A 21 19.59 -0.37 11.83
CA ARG A 21 19.53 1.08 11.62
C ARG A 21 20.78 1.55 10.87
N ALA A 22 20.60 2.45 9.90
CA ALA A 22 21.70 3.05 9.17
C ALA A 22 22.67 3.78 10.13
N THR A 23 23.97 3.55 9.98
CA THR A 23 25.03 4.05 10.88
C THR A 23 25.48 5.49 10.59
N GLY A 24 24.78 6.20 9.71
CA GLY A 24 25.04 7.60 9.38
C GLY A 24 23.86 8.23 8.63
N PRO A 25 23.81 9.58 8.52
CA PRO A 25 22.72 10.27 7.85
C PRO A 25 22.68 9.87 6.36
N SER A 26 21.73 9.02 6.00
CA SER A 26 21.41 8.75 4.60
C SER A 26 20.40 9.79 4.13
N ALA A 27 20.52 10.26 2.88
CA ALA A 27 19.49 11.13 2.33
C ALA A 27 18.11 10.47 2.48
N ALA A 28 17.15 11.22 3.02
CA ALA A 28 15.76 10.79 3.11
C ALA A 28 15.30 10.28 1.75
N PRO A 29 14.84 9.02 1.61
CA PRO A 29 14.16 8.64 0.39
C PRO A 29 12.87 9.47 0.28
N SER A 30 12.68 10.15 -0.84
CA SER A 30 11.42 10.83 -1.14
C SER A 30 10.34 9.79 -1.48
N PHE A 31 9.11 10.03 -1.03
CA PHE A 31 7.98 9.28 -1.55
C PHE A 31 7.80 9.60 -3.04
N PRO A 32 7.56 8.60 -3.90
CA PRO A 32 7.08 8.88 -5.25
C PRO A 32 5.75 9.64 -5.14
N SER A 33 5.49 10.53 -6.10
CA SER A 33 4.15 11.08 -6.26
C SER A 33 3.16 9.96 -6.54
N TRP A 34 1.94 10.08 -6.00
CA TRP A 34 0.85 9.18 -6.35
C TRP A 34 0.67 9.10 -7.88
N PRO A 35 0.35 7.92 -8.43
CA PRO A 35 0.01 7.82 -9.84
C PRO A 35 -1.20 8.70 -10.15
N LYS A 36 -1.22 9.32 -11.33
CA LYS A 36 -2.37 10.17 -11.74
C LYS A 36 -3.71 9.44 -11.76
N TRP A 37 -3.69 8.11 -11.88
CA TRP A 37 -4.88 7.26 -11.92
C TRP A 37 -5.31 6.77 -10.53
N PHE A 38 -4.51 7.01 -9.49
CA PHE A 38 -4.82 6.62 -8.11
C PHE A 38 -4.21 7.62 -7.13
N ASP A 39 -5.00 8.65 -6.81
CA ASP A 39 -4.64 9.73 -5.89
C ASP A 39 -5.21 9.48 -4.48
N GLY A 40 -6.03 8.44 -4.31
CA GLY A 40 -6.44 7.97 -2.99
C GLY A 40 -7.71 7.11 -3.00
N PRO A 41 -8.36 6.93 -1.85
CA PRO A 41 -9.51 6.04 -1.71
C PRO A 41 -10.70 6.36 -2.65
N LYS A 42 -10.81 7.61 -3.11
CA LYS A 42 -11.82 8.02 -4.10
C LYS A 42 -11.69 7.28 -5.45
N ASP A 43 -10.50 6.77 -5.76
CA ASP A 43 -10.19 6.16 -7.06
C ASP A 43 -10.34 4.63 -7.04
N PHE A 44 -10.86 4.03 -5.96
CA PHE A 44 -11.14 2.59 -5.90
C PHE A 44 -12.13 2.11 -6.98
N GLY A 45 -13.04 2.98 -7.43
CA GLY A 45 -13.92 2.68 -8.57
C GLY A 45 -13.12 2.43 -9.84
N SER A 46 -12.15 3.31 -10.16
CA SER A 46 -11.27 3.13 -11.32
C SER A 46 -10.40 1.88 -11.23
N LEU A 47 -9.99 1.50 -10.01
CA LEU A 47 -9.27 0.24 -9.77
C LEU A 47 -10.15 -0.99 -10.04
N SER A 48 -11.42 -0.94 -9.60
CA SER A 48 -12.44 -1.97 -9.88
C SER A 48 -12.60 -2.16 -11.39
N ASP A 49 -12.83 -1.07 -12.12
CA ASP A 49 -13.01 -1.09 -13.59
C ASP A 49 -11.76 -1.60 -14.31
N GLY A 50 -10.57 -1.26 -13.80
CA GLY A 50 -9.29 -1.74 -14.35
C GLY A 50 -9.10 -3.25 -14.19
N LEU A 51 -9.53 -3.83 -13.06
CA LEU A 51 -9.49 -5.27 -12.83
C LEU A 51 -10.45 -6.01 -13.77
N ASP A 52 -11.67 -5.48 -13.94
CA ASP A 52 -12.63 -6.01 -14.91
C ASP A 52 -12.06 -5.97 -16.34
N GLY A 53 -11.45 -4.84 -16.73
CA GLY A 53 -10.79 -4.68 -18.04
C GLY A 53 -9.58 -5.58 -18.26
N ALA A 54 -8.91 -6.01 -17.19
CA ALA A 54 -7.81 -6.98 -17.23
C ALA A 54 -8.29 -8.45 -17.34
N GLY A 55 -9.60 -8.69 -17.29
CA GLY A 55 -10.21 -10.01 -17.45
C GLY A 55 -10.46 -10.77 -16.15
N PHE A 56 -10.40 -10.08 -15.00
CA PHE A 56 -10.81 -10.69 -13.73
C PHE A 56 -12.31 -10.92 -13.72
N THR A 57 -12.73 -12.04 -13.13
CA THR A 57 -14.15 -12.24 -12.81
C THR A 57 -14.57 -11.29 -11.68
N SER A 58 -15.87 -11.02 -11.57
CA SER A 58 -16.42 -10.21 -10.47
C SER A 58 -16.02 -10.77 -9.10
N ILE A 59 -16.00 -12.09 -8.95
CA ILE A 59 -15.60 -12.78 -7.72
C ILE A 59 -14.13 -12.50 -7.39
N GLU A 60 -13.21 -12.67 -8.36
CA GLU A 60 -11.79 -12.44 -8.13
C GLU A 60 -11.50 -10.97 -7.81
N ARG A 61 -12.14 -10.05 -8.53
CA ARG A 61 -12.06 -8.61 -8.26
C ARG A 61 -12.48 -8.29 -6.83
N ASP A 62 -13.64 -8.76 -6.39
CA ASP A 62 -14.17 -8.45 -5.05
C ASP A 62 -13.29 -9.05 -3.94
N LEU A 63 -12.70 -10.22 -4.19
CA LEU A 63 -11.69 -10.82 -3.31
C LEU A 63 -10.41 -9.96 -3.22
N VAL A 64 -9.92 -9.45 -4.34
CA VAL A 64 -8.73 -8.56 -4.38
C VAL A 64 -9.01 -7.22 -3.69
N LEU A 65 -10.17 -6.62 -3.93
CA LEU A 65 -10.53 -5.31 -3.39
C LEU A 65 -10.77 -5.31 -1.87
N GLY A 66 -11.06 -6.45 -1.27
CA GLY A 66 -11.20 -6.53 0.18
C GLY A 66 -11.59 -7.89 0.75
N GLY A 67 -12.24 -8.76 -0.04
CA GLY A 67 -12.73 -10.04 0.47
C GLY A 67 -11.65 -10.93 1.08
N ASN A 68 -10.46 -10.99 0.47
CA ASN A 68 -9.33 -11.74 1.02
C ASN A 68 -8.84 -11.16 2.36
N TRP A 69 -8.83 -9.83 2.50
CA TRP A 69 -8.42 -9.18 3.74
C TRP A 69 -9.44 -9.42 4.86
N LEU A 70 -10.73 -9.30 4.58
CA LEU A 70 -11.79 -9.61 5.54
C LEU A 70 -11.70 -11.04 6.04
N ARG A 71 -11.48 -12.00 5.12
CA ARG A 71 -11.26 -13.41 5.48
C ARG A 71 -10.04 -13.57 6.38
N LEU A 72 -8.90 -12.96 6.01
CA LEU A 72 -7.67 -13.01 6.80
C LEU A 72 -7.89 -12.46 8.22
N PHE A 73 -8.56 -11.31 8.35
CA PHE A 73 -8.83 -10.74 9.66
C PHE A 73 -9.69 -11.66 10.54
N GLY A 74 -10.71 -12.31 9.95
CA GLY A 74 -11.53 -13.28 10.68
C GLY A 74 -10.79 -14.56 11.08
N GLU A 75 -9.80 -15.00 10.29
CA GLU A 75 -8.98 -16.18 10.60
C GLU A 75 -7.90 -15.89 11.64
N VAL A 76 -7.26 -14.72 11.56
CA VAL A 76 -6.07 -14.38 12.37
C VAL A 76 -6.44 -13.74 13.71
N PHE A 77 -7.56 -13.01 13.78
CA PHE A 77 -8.02 -12.33 14.99
C PHE A 77 -9.36 -12.91 15.45
N PRO A 78 -9.39 -14.16 15.96
CA PRO A 78 -10.59 -14.70 16.57
C PRO A 78 -10.97 -13.87 17.81
N SER A 79 -12.28 -13.77 18.05
CA SER A 79 -12.89 -12.99 19.14
C SER A 79 -12.45 -13.44 20.53
#